data_AF-A0A7X9BUB0-F1
#
_entry.id   AF-A0A7X9BUB0-F1
#
_cell.length_a   1.000
_cell.length_b   1.000
_cell.length_c   1.000
_cell.angle_alpha   90.00
_cell.angle_beta   90.00
_cell.angle_gamma   90.00
#
_symmetry.space_group_name_H-M   'P 1'
#
loop_
_entity.id
_entity.type
_entity.pdbx_description
1 polymer ?
#
loop_
_entity_poly.entity_id
_entity_poly.type
_entity_poly.pdbx_seq_one_letter_code
_entity_poly.pdbx_strand_id
1 'polypeptide(L)'
;MNETLVVVVRGIIAFFSLLIFARILGKQQISQLTFFEYVLGITIGSIAATLTTELNSRAWVHFVGLLVWTVAVYVLQIISER
;
A
#
# COMPACT_ATOMS: atom_id res chain seq x y z
N MET A 1 -16.76 3.26 -20.01
CA MET A 1 -16.40 4.16 -18.89
C MET A 1 -15.12 4.85 -19.29
N ASN A 2 -14.99 6.18 -19.14
CA ASN A 2 -13.75 6.87 -19.50
C ASN A 2 -12.61 6.33 -18.61
N GLU A 3 -11.61 5.68 -19.19
CA GLU A 3 -10.49 5.06 -18.47
C GLU A 3 -9.81 6.04 -17.52
N THR A 4 -9.65 7.29 -17.96
CA THR A 4 -9.12 8.38 -17.12
C THR A 4 -9.94 8.61 -15.86
N LEU A 5 -11.28 8.56 -15.96
CA LEU A 5 -12.16 8.74 -14.81
C LEU A 5 -12.03 7.57 -13.83
N VAL A 6 -11.85 6.35 -14.34
CA VAL A 6 -11.61 5.16 -13.51
C VAL A 6 -10.30 5.30 -12.75
N VAL A 7 -9.22 5.73 -13.41
CA VAL A 7 -7.92 5.97 -12.78
C VAL A 7 -8.01 7.03 -11.70
N VAL A 8 -8.75 8.12 -11.92
CA VAL A 8 -8.96 9.16 -10.89
C VAL A 8 -9.64 8.58 -9.65
N VAL A 9 -10.74 7.83 -9.82
CA VAL A 9 -11.47 7.23 -8.70
C VAL A 9 -10.61 6.20 -7.96
N ARG A 10 -9.95 5.29 -8.70
CA ARG A 10 -9.06 4.28 -8.11
C ARG A 10 -7.87 4.92 -7.39
N GLY A 11 -7.30 5.99 -7.94
CA GLY A 11 -6.20 6.73 -7.35
C GLY A 11 -6.58 7.41 -6.04
N ILE A 12 -7.77 8.02 -5.96
CA ILE A 12 -8.29 8.58 -4.71
C ILE A 12 -8.45 7.47 -3.66
N ILE A 13 -9.04 6.33 -4.02
CA ILE A 13 -9.20 5.18 -3.12
C ILE A 13 -7.84 4.66 -2.64
N ALA A 14 -6.88 4.46 -3.55
CA ALA A 14 -5.54 4.00 -3.22
C ALA A 14 -4.82 4.97 -2.27
N PHE A 15 -4.90 6.28 -2.53
CA PHE A 15 -4.32 7.31 -1.69
C PHE A 15 -4.86 7.27 -0.25
N PHE A 16 -6.19 7.27 -0.09
CA PHE A 16 -6.79 7.21 1.25
C PHE A 16 -6.49 5.89 1.96
N SER A 17 -6.41 4.78 1.22
CA SER A 17 -6.03 3.48 1.78
C SER A 17 -4.60 3.49 2.30
N LEU A 18 -3.65 4.01 1.51
CA LEU A 18 -2.27 4.20 1.94
C LEU A 18 -2.15 5.14 3.13
N LEU A 19 -2.95 6.21 3.17
CA LEU A 19 -2.96 7.14 4.31
C LEU A 19 -3.41 6.44 5.60
N ILE A 20 -4.45 5.60 5.53
CA ILE A 20 -4.91 4.79 6.67
C ILE A 20 -3.82 3.79 7.08
N PHE A 21 -3.23 3.08 6.12
CA PHE A 21 -2.19 2.08 6.38
C PHE A 21 -0.94 2.72 7.00
N ALA A 22 -0.46 3.83 6.44
CA ALA A 22 0.66 4.59 6.99
C ALA A 22 0.38 5.06 8.43
N ARG A 23 -0.87 5.44 8.75
CA ARG A 23 -1.22 5.77 10.15
C ARG A 23 -1.23 4.55 11.07
N ILE A 24 -1.63 3.38 10.59
CA ILE A 24 -1.63 2.12 11.37
C ILE A 24 -0.20 1.68 11.67
N LEU A 25 0.72 1.77 10.69
CA LEU A 25 2.12 1.41 10.86
C LEU A 25 2.88 2.40 11.79
N GLY A 26 2.35 3.62 11.97
CA GLY A 26 2.90 4.61 12.88
C GLY A 26 4.04 5.43 12.27
N LYS A 27 4.68 6.25 13.11
CA LYS A 27 5.68 7.24 12.69
C LYS A 27 7.10 6.73 12.97
N GLN A 28 7.62 5.88 12.10
CA GLN A 28 9.07 5.64 12.03
C GLN A 28 9.71 6.71 11.15
N GLN A 29 10.80 7.32 11.61
CA GLN A 29 11.60 8.17 10.74
C GLN A 29 12.27 7.30 9.66
N ILE A 30 12.43 7.81 8.44
CA ILE A 30 13.07 7.05 7.35
C ILE A 30 14.45 6.49 7.76
N SER A 31 15.18 7.19 8.66
CA SER A 31 16.49 6.71 9.16
C SER A 31 16.42 5.59 10.21
N GLN A 32 15.22 5.27 10.71
CA GLN A 32 14.96 4.24 11.71
C GLN A 32 14.26 3.02 11.10
N LEU A 33 13.89 3.08 9.82
CA LEU A 33 13.35 1.92 9.10
C LEU A 33 14.44 0.86 8.96
N THR A 34 14.10 -0.38 9.30
CA THR A 34 14.91 -1.53 8.91
C THR A 34 14.97 -1.62 7.38
N PHE A 35 16.05 -2.22 6.84
CA PHE A 35 16.16 -2.48 5.40
C PHE A 35 14.92 -3.20 4.85
N PHE A 36 14.37 -4.09 5.66
CA PHE A 36 13.19 -4.87 5.33
C PHE A 36 11.92 -4.01 5.25
N GLU A 37 11.65 -3.15 6.24
CA GLU A 37 10.51 -2.21 6.20
C GLU A 37 10.59 -1.24 5.02
N TYR A 38 11.79 -0.78 4.66
CA TYR A 38 11.98 0.07 3.48
C TYR A 38 11.57 -0.65 2.18
N VAL A 39 12.05 -1.88 1.97
CA VAL A 39 11.70 -2.69 0.79
C VAL A 39 10.18 -2.95 0.74
N LEU A 40 9.58 -3.29 1.89
CA LEU A 40 8.15 -3.51 1.99
C LEU A 40 7.32 -2.26 1.66
N GLY A 41 7.77 -1.09 2.09
CA GLY A 41 7.15 0.18 1.74
C GLY A 41 7.11 0.42 0.23
N ILE A 42 8.19 0.08 -0.48
CA ILE A 42 8.24 0.13 -1.96
C ILE A 42 7.25 -0.87 -2.56
N THR A 43 7.18 -2.09 -2.04
CA THR A 43 6.25 -3.13 -2.52
C THR A 43 4.79 -2.67 -2.38
N ILE A 44 4.40 -2.13 -1.23
CA ILE A 44 3.04 -1.59 -1.01
C ILE A 44 2.75 -0.43 -1.98
N GLY A 45 3.71 0.49 -2.16
CA GLY A 45 3.59 1.60 -3.10
C GLY A 45 3.40 1.12 -4.56
N SER A 46 4.13 0.09 -4.97
CA SER A 46 3.99 -0.52 -6.29
C SER A 46 2.60 -1.15 -6.49
N ILE A 47 2.09 -1.88 -5.50
CA ILE A 47 0.74 -2.47 -5.55
C ILE A 47 -0.34 -1.38 -5.63
N ALA A 48 -0.17 -0.27 -4.91
CA ALA A 48 -1.09 0.86 -4.98
C ALA A 48 -1.08 1.56 -6.36
N ALA A 49 0.10 1.64 -6.99
CA ALA A 49 0.22 2.13 -8.36
C ALA A 49 -0.52 1.21 -9.33
N THR A 50 -0.30 -0.11 -9.26
CA THR A 50 -0.99 -1.10 -10.09
C THR A 50 -2.51 -1.09 -9.84
N LEU A 51 -2.96 -0.96 -8.59
CA LEU A 51 -4.39 -0.79 -8.25
C LEU A 51 -5.01 0.39 -9.02
N THR A 52 -4.24 1.46 -9.22
CA THR A 52 -4.68 2.70 -9.87
C THR A 52 -4.63 2.60 -11.39
N THR A 53 -3.57 2.02 -11.97
CA THR A 53 -3.30 2.10 -13.41
C THR A 53 -3.61 0.82 -14.19
N GLU A 54 -3.72 -0.35 -13.55
CA GLU A 54 -4.03 -1.61 -14.22
C GLU A 54 -5.55 -1.77 -14.41
N LEU A 55 -6.02 -1.36 -15.59
CA LEU A 55 -7.45 -1.39 -15.93
C LEU A 55 -7.91 -2.75 -16.46
N ASN A 56 -6.99 -3.61 -16.93
CA ASN A 56 -7.31 -4.94 -17.45
C ASN A 56 -7.68 -5.94 -16.35
N SER A 57 -7.39 -5.60 -15.09
CA SER A 57 -7.67 -6.43 -13.92
C SER A 57 -8.70 -5.77 -13.00
N ARG A 58 -9.35 -6.61 -12.19
CA ARG A 58 -10.31 -6.17 -11.18
C ARG A 58 -9.55 -5.45 -10.06
N ALA A 59 -9.92 -4.19 -9.79
CA ALA A 59 -9.36 -3.38 -8.71
C ALA A 59 -9.33 -4.11 -7.36
N TRP A 60 -10.37 -4.90 -7.08
CA TRP A 60 -10.48 -5.65 -5.83
C TRP A 60 -9.30 -6.59 -5.57
N VAL A 61 -8.75 -7.23 -6.62
CA VAL A 61 -7.61 -8.16 -6.47
C VAL A 61 -6.36 -7.40 -5.99
N HIS A 62 -6.09 -6.24 -6.57
CA HIS A 62 -4.97 -5.40 -6.15
C HIS A 62 -5.18 -4.82 -4.75
N PHE A 63 -6.42 -4.49 -4.39
CA PHE A 63 -6.76 -4.00 -3.06
C PHE A 63 -6.56 -5.07 -1.97
N VAL A 64 -6.98 -6.32 -2.23
CA VAL A 64 -6.71 -7.45 -1.33
C VAL A 64 -5.21 -7.67 -1.18
N GLY A 65 -4.45 -7.61 -2.29
CA GLY A 65 -2.99 -7.67 -2.25
C GLY A 65 -2.38 -6.57 -1.37
N LEU A 66 -2.83 -5.32 -1.55
CA LEU A 66 -2.39 -4.17 -0.77
C LEU A 66 -2.61 -4.40 0.74
N LEU A 67 -3.78 -4.91 1.11
CA LEU A 67 -4.14 -5.22 2.50
C LEU A 67 -3.26 -6.33 3.06
N VAL A 68 -3.10 -7.45 2.33
CA VAL A 68 -2.27 -8.60 2.77
C VAL A 68 -0.83 -8.15 3.03
N TRP A 69 -0.24 -7.40 2.11
CA TRP A 69 1.12 -6.90 2.27
C TRP A 69 1.23 -5.95 3.46
N THR A 70 0.28 -5.02 3.61
CA THR A 70 0.26 -4.09 4.75
C THR A 70 0.18 -4.82 6.10
N VAL A 71 -0.68 -5.84 6.20
CA VAL A 71 -0.78 -6.67 7.41
C VAL A 71 0.52 -7.44 7.66
N ALA A 72 1.17 -7.97 6.62
CA ALA A 72 2.45 -8.64 6.76
C ALA A 72 3.55 -7.70 7.30
N VAL A 73 3.62 -6.46 6.80
CA VAL A 73 4.55 -5.44 7.34
C VAL A 73 4.24 -5.18 8.80
N TYR A 74 2.98 -4.96 9.14
CA TYR A 74 2.56 -4.67 10.50
C TYR A 74 2.91 -5.80 11.47
N VAL A 75 2.72 -7.06 11.08
CA VAL A 75 3.12 -8.23 11.87
C VAL A 75 4.64 -8.26 12.07
N LEU A 76 5.42 -7.99 11.02
CA LEU A 76 6.88 -8.01 11.10
C LEU A 76 7.42 -6.86 11.94
N GLN A 77 6.81 -5.68 11.87
CA GLN A 77 7.12 -4.57 12.76
C GLN A 77 6.88 -4.95 14.23
N ILE A 78 5.78 -5.63 14.55
CA ILE A 78 5.52 -6.11 15.92
C ILE A 78 6.59 -7.11 16.39
N ILE A 79 7.08 -7.97 15.50
CA ILE A 79 8.11 -8.96 15.83
C ILE A 79 9.50 -8.33 15.94
N SER A 80 9.81 -7.31 15.13
CA SER A 80 11.14 -6.71 15.04
C SER A 80 11.35 -5.53 15.98
N GLU A 81 10.31 -4.77 16.30
CA GLU A 81 10.39 -3.55 17.14
C GLU A 81 9.88 -3.73 18.57
N ARG A 82 9.47 -4.94 18.97
CA ARG A 82 9.23 -5.28 20.38
C ARG A 82 10.32 -6.15 20.97
#